data_AF-A0A927SH44-F1
#
_entry.id   AF-A0A927SH44-F1
#
_cell.length_a   1.000
_cell.length_b   1.000
_cell.length_c   1.000
_cell.angle_alpha   90.00
_cell.angle_beta   90.00
_cell.angle_gamma   90.00
#
_symmetry.space_group_name_H-M   'P 1'
#
loop_
_entity.id
_entity.type
_entity.pdbx_description
1 polymer ?
#
loop_
_entity_poly.entity_id
_entity_poly.type
_entity_poly.pdbx_seq_one_letter_code
_entity_poly.pdbx_strand_id
1 'polypeptide(L)'
;MKWWPGKCKPGDMIRVKLGPLYHYGIFVSDQEVIQFGHPHRDRNAASPGEDIRVFAGSASEFAAGNMIEVAGMDLRERMRRFPPRKTIRLARSRIGENGYDILHNNCEHFANMCVFGKKICLQTDRIVAQWRTRPILDVYLCPVEECADGASTPVELREKHISRVKDPELLRQKRASWKLLEYAMMRSCGQKMSDARFALSSGGKWTCDKLSFSIAHTAGWVAVAVSNEPVGVDIEETDAFSMRDPAQLTPMICTDAEQAANPAPEDLMRLWLCKESIFKCGGKGKFVPKRIPADSEPTVCLSAVSGTPLALAVAGKNLSKLRLYRYEASSGATPIELKAGEKSK
;
A
#
# COMPACT_ATOMS: atom_id res chain seq x y z
N MET A 1 -7.77 -31.72 0.26
CA MET A 1 -7.75 -31.67 -1.22
C MET A 1 -6.34 -31.91 -1.72
N LYS A 2 -6.20 -32.74 -2.75
CA LYS A 2 -5.00 -32.85 -3.59
C LYS A 2 -5.23 -32.08 -4.89
N TRP A 3 -4.19 -31.79 -5.66
CA TRP A 3 -4.30 -31.02 -6.90
C TRP A 3 -3.51 -31.71 -8.00
N TRP A 4 -4.07 -31.77 -9.20
CA TRP A 4 -3.40 -32.37 -10.35
C TRP A 4 -3.79 -31.68 -11.66
N PRO A 5 -2.92 -31.69 -12.67
CA PRO A 5 -3.29 -31.33 -14.04
C PRO A 5 -4.37 -32.28 -14.55
N GLY A 6 -5.47 -31.78 -15.09
CA GLY A 6 -6.55 -32.63 -15.57
C GLY A 6 -7.63 -31.88 -16.33
N LYS A 7 -8.50 -32.65 -17.01
CA LYS A 7 -9.64 -32.09 -17.74
C LYS A 7 -10.66 -31.51 -16.75
N CYS A 8 -10.93 -30.23 -16.88
CA CYS A 8 -11.89 -29.52 -16.04
C CYS A 8 -13.34 -29.96 -16.36
N LYS A 9 -14.18 -30.10 -15.33
CA LYS A 9 -15.63 -30.30 -15.49
C LYS A 9 -16.39 -29.14 -14.86
N PRO A 10 -17.60 -28.81 -15.37
CA PRO A 10 -18.40 -27.74 -14.78
C PRO A 10 -18.62 -27.93 -13.28
N GLY A 11 -18.39 -26.86 -12.51
CA GLY A 11 -18.47 -26.83 -11.06
C GLY A 11 -17.23 -27.33 -10.33
N ASP A 12 -16.15 -27.63 -11.05
CA ASP A 12 -14.84 -27.92 -10.43
C ASP A 12 -14.18 -26.68 -9.85
N MET A 13 -13.58 -26.89 -8.69
CA MET A 13 -12.61 -25.95 -8.14
C MET A 13 -11.29 -26.16 -8.85
N ILE A 14 -10.77 -25.09 -9.42
CA ILE A 14 -9.53 -25.10 -10.18
C ILE A 14 -8.55 -24.09 -9.59
N ARG A 15 -7.26 -24.32 -9.84
CA ARG A 15 -6.22 -23.36 -9.52
C ARG A 15 -5.15 -23.31 -10.60
N VAL A 16 -4.39 -22.22 -10.61
CA VAL A 16 -3.24 -22.05 -11.48
C VAL A 16 -2.09 -21.40 -10.72
N LYS A 17 -0.86 -21.83 -11.00
CA LYS A 17 0.34 -21.25 -10.39
C LYS A 17 0.73 -19.96 -11.11
N LEU A 18 0.91 -18.89 -10.35
CA LEU A 18 1.22 -17.55 -10.84
C LEU A 18 2.35 -16.99 -9.99
N GLY A 19 3.58 -17.23 -10.44
CA GLY A 19 4.78 -16.98 -9.65
C GLY A 19 4.76 -17.82 -8.35
N PRO A 20 4.85 -17.19 -7.17
CA PRO A 20 4.84 -17.90 -5.88
C PRO A 20 3.43 -18.26 -5.37
N LEU A 21 2.36 -17.78 -6.02
CA LEU A 21 0.98 -17.95 -5.54
C LEU A 21 0.17 -18.90 -6.42
N TYR A 22 -0.88 -19.48 -5.83
CA TYR A 22 -1.96 -20.10 -6.58
C TYR A 22 -3.16 -19.17 -6.62
N HIS A 23 -3.74 -18.99 -7.80
CA HIS A 23 -5.02 -18.33 -7.99
C HIS A 23 -6.10 -19.38 -8.19
N TYR A 24 -7.26 -19.17 -7.57
CA TYR A 24 -8.36 -20.15 -7.55
C TYR A 24 -9.58 -19.61 -8.28
N GLY A 25 -10.35 -20.52 -8.87
CA GLY A 25 -11.59 -20.22 -9.55
C GLY A 25 -12.55 -21.40 -9.57
N ILE A 26 -13.76 -21.15 -10.07
CA ILE A 26 -14.77 -22.17 -10.34
C ILE A 26 -14.91 -22.29 -11.85
N PHE A 27 -14.59 -23.47 -12.37
CA PHE A 27 -14.72 -23.76 -13.80
C PHE A 27 -16.20 -23.96 -14.16
N VAL A 28 -16.69 -23.26 -15.17
CA VAL A 28 -18.04 -23.49 -15.74
C VAL A 28 -17.91 -24.07 -17.14
N SER A 29 -17.05 -23.48 -17.98
CA SER A 29 -16.70 -23.95 -19.32
C SER A 29 -15.36 -23.34 -19.75
N ASP A 30 -14.86 -23.69 -20.95
CA ASP A 30 -13.64 -23.09 -21.49
C ASP A 30 -13.78 -21.57 -21.72
N GLN A 31 -15.01 -21.08 -21.93
CA GLN A 31 -15.34 -19.66 -22.10
C GLN A 31 -15.71 -18.98 -20.77
N GLU A 32 -15.82 -19.73 -19.67
CA GLU A 32 -16.32 -19.19 -18.41
C GLU A 32 -15.68 -19.87 -17.19
N VAL A 33 -14.85 -19.10 -16.51
CA VAL A 33 -14.30 -19.36 -15.19
C VAL A 33 -14.67 -18.17 -14.31
N ILE A 34 -15.31 -18.46 -13.19
CA ILE A 34 -15.69 -17.44 -12.21
C ILE A 34 -14.62 -17.38 -11.15
N GLN A 35 -14.07 -16.20 -10.93
CA GLN A 35 -12.87 -15.99 -10.14
C GLN A 35 -12.95 -14.68 -9.37
N PHE A 36 -12.39 -14.66 -8.16
CA PHE A 36 -12.22 -13.43 -7.39
C PHE A 36 -10.81 -12.90 -7.60
N GLY A 37 -10.64 -11.88 -8.42
CA GLY A 37 -9.33 -11.41 -8.85
C GLY A 37 -9.43 -10.16 -9.73
N HIS A 38 -8.38 -9.90 -10.50
CA HIS A 38 -8.34 -8.76 -11.42
C HIS A 38 -8.87 -9.15 -12.82
N PRO A 39 -9.86 -8.43 -13.38
CA PRO A 39 -10.45 -8.70 -14.70
C PRO A 39 -9.48 -8.67 -15.87
N HIS A 40 -8.47 -7.81 -15.80
CA HIS A 40 -7.48 -7.62 -16.87
C HIS A 40 -6.08 -7.91 -16.34
N ARG A 41 -5.55 -9.09 -16.66
CA ARG A 41 -4.20 -9.52 -16.25
C ARG A 41 -3.27 -9.50 -17.46
N ASP A 42 -2.72 -8.34 -17.78
CA ASP A 42 -1.58 -8.27 -18.69
C ASP A 42 -0.30 -8.70 -17.95
N ARG A 43 0.45 -9.63 -18.54
CA ARG A 43 1.67 -10.21 -17.93
C ARG A 43 2.77 -9.18 -17.65
N ASN A 44 2.72 -8.01 -18.27
CA ASN A 44 3.73 -6.96 -18.18
C ASN A 44 3.25 -5.68 -17.48
N ALA A 45 1.99 -5.63 -17.02
CA ALA A 45 1.48 -4.47 -16.34
C ALA A 45 1.47 -4.73 -14.83
N ALA A 46 2.25 -3.96 -14.08
CA ALA A 46 1.97 -3.72 -12.67
C ALA A 46 0.73 -2.83 -12.57
N SER A 47 -0.43 -3.37 -12.94
CA SER A 47 -1.68 -2.61 -12.89
C SER A 47 -2.09 -2.43 -11.43
N PRO A 48 -2.51 -1.22 -11.05
CA PRO A 48 -2.97 -0.92 -9.69
C PRO A 48 -4.17 -1.80 -9.34
N GLY A 49 -4.35 -2.12 -8.06
CA GLY A 49 -5.43 -3.00 -7.57
C GLY A 49 -6.84 -2.41 -7.68
N GLU A 50 -7.26 -1.98 -8.87
CA GLU A 50 -8.40 -1.07 -9.07
C GLU A 50 -9.71 -1.73 -9.47
N ASP A 51 -9.77 -3.05 -9.64
CA ASP A 51 -11.07 -3.74 -9.78
C ASP A 51 -11.00 -5.19 -9.30
N ILE A 52 -10.49 -5.41 -8.08
CA ILE A 52 -10.51 -6.77 -7.52
C ILE A 52 -11.92 -7.11 -7.08
N ARG A 53 -12.58 -7.90 -7.91
CA ARG A 53 -13.95 -8.37 -7.69
C ARG A 53 -14.11 -9.80 -8.14
N VAL A 54 -15.24 -10.40 -7.81
CA VAL A 54 -15.66 -11.64 -8.47
C VAL A 54 -16.12 -11.29 -9.88
N PHE A 55 -15.54 -11.92 -10.88
CA PHE A 55 -15.89 -11.74 -12.29
C PHE A 55 -15.83 -13.07 -13.04
N ALA A 56 -16.39 -13.09 -14.25
CA ALA A 56 -16.28 -14.20 -15.18
C ALA A 56 -15.27 -13.85 -16.30
N GLY A 57 -14.37 -14.78 -16.61
CA GLY A 57 -13.44 -14.69 -17.74
C GLY A 57 -13.21 -16.05 -18.38
N SER A 58 -12.44 -16.14 -19.45
CA SER A 58 -12.19 -17.42 -20.11
C SER A 58 -11.20 -18.31 -19.33
N ALA A 59 -11.20 -19.62 -19.60
CA ALA A 59 -10.21 -20.54 -19.01
C ALA A 59 -8.78 -20.19 -19.47
N SER A 60 -8.63 -19.67 -20.69
CA SER A 60 -7.35 -19.20 -21.22
C SER A 60 -6.82 -17.97 -20.45
N GLU A 61 -7.69 -16.99 -20.19
CA GLU A 61 -7.37 -15.83 -19.35
C GLU A 61 -7.01 -16.25 -17.92
N PHE A 62 -7.80 -17.16 -17.33
CA PHE A 62 -7.52 -17.70 -16.00
C PHE A 62 -6.15 -18.37 -15.95
N ALA A 63 -5.85 -19.23 -16.93
CA ALA A 63 -4.57 -19.92 -17.03
C ALA A 63 -3.39 -18.95 -17.17
N ALA A 64 -3.59 -17.83 -17.89
CA ALA A 64 -2.53 -16.88 -18.25
C ALA A 64 -1.30 -17.61 -18.81
N GLY A 65 -1.52 -18.67 -19.61
CA GLY A 65 -0.51 -19.60 -20.17
C GLY A 65 0.23 -20.50 -19.19
N ASN A 66 -0.25 -20.64 -17.95
CA ASN A 66 0.17 -21.66 -17.00
C ASN A 66 -0.83 -22.83 -17.01
N MET A 67 -0.43 -23.97 -16.42
CA MET A 67 -1.28 -25.16 -16.39
C MET A 67 -2.36 -25.07 -15.29
N ILE A 68 -3.61 -25.38 -15.66
CA ILE A 68 -4.72 -25.47 -14.71
C ILE A 68 -4.69 -26.81 -13.98
N GLU A 69 -4.77 -26.75 -12.65
CA GLU A 69 -4.90 -27.90 -11.76
C GLU A 69 -6.33 -27.99 -11.21
N VAL A 70 -6.87 -29.20 -11.15
CA VAL A 70 -8.23 -29.49 -10.66
C VAL A 70 -8.16 -30.03 -9.24
N ALA A 71 -9.10 -29.59 -8.39
CA ALA A 71 -9.21 -30.04 -7.02
C ALA A 71 -9.64 -31.51 -6.92
N GLY A 72 -8.76 -32.31 -6.35
CA GLY A 72 -8.98 -33.67 -5.94
C GLY A 72 -9.49 -33.82 -4.54
N MET A 73 -10.68 -34.38 -4.41
CA MET A 73 -11.36 -34.49 -3.12
C MET A 73 -11.34 -35.92 -2.61
N ASP A 74 -11.01 -36.06 -1.33
CA ASP A 74 -11.19 -37.32 -0.61
C ASP A 74 -12.68 -37.63 -0.36
N LEU A 75 -12.98 -38.80 0.21
CA LEU A 75 -14.36 -39.22 0.46
C LEU A 75 -15.12 -38.22 1.34
N ARG A 76 -14.48 -37.68 2.38
CA ARG A 76 -15.09 -36.74 3.34
C ARG A 76 -15.39 -35.40 2.68
N GLU A 77 -14.46 -34.91 1.87
CA GLU A 77 -14.61 -33.69 1.07
C GLU A 77 -15.71 -33.84 0.03
N ARG A 78 -15.78 -34.99 -0.66
CA ARG A 78 -16.85 -35.29 -1.63
C ARG A 78 -18.23 -35.30 -1.00
N MET A 79 -18.38 -35.81 0.23
CA MET A 79 -19.67 -35.79 0.95
C MET A 79 -20.10 -34.38 1.37
N ARG A 80 -19.14 -33.46 1.57
CA ARG A 80 -19.40 -32.08 1.99
C ARG A 80 -19.55 -31.11 0.82
N ARG A 81 -19.03 -31.49 -0.36
CA ARG A 81 -19.09 -30.67 -1.57
C ARG A 81 -20.53 -30.48 -2.02
N PHE A 82 -20.89 -29.24 -2.31
CA PHE A 82 -22.13 -28.92 -2.99
C PHE A 82 -22.15 -29.52 -4.40
N PRO A 83 -23.33 -29.96 -4.89
CA PRO A 83 -23.46 -30.42 -6.27
C PRO A 83 -22.97 -29.36 -7.26
N PRO A 84 -22.37 -29.75 -8.40
CA PRO A 84 -21.82 -28.81 -9.38
C PRO A 84 -22.76 -27.65 -9.76
N ARG A 85 -24.06 -27.95 -9.98
CA ARG A 85 -25.08 -26.94 -10.29
C ARG A 85 -25.26 -25.89 -9.18
N LYS A 86 -25.12 -26.29 -7.91
CA LYS A 86 -25.20 -25.36 -6.77
C LYS A 86 -23.93 -24.54 -6.66
N THR A 87 -22.76 -25.15 -6.84
CA THR A 87 -21.46 -24.46 -6.85
C THR A 87 -21.41 -23.34 -7.90
N ILE A 88 -21.81 -23.65 -9.14
CA ILE A 88 -21.84 -22.66 -10.25
C ILE A 88 -22.83 -21.53 -9.94
N ARG A 89 -24.03 -21.86 -9.47
CA ARG A 89 -25.05 -20.85 -9.12
C ARG A 89 -24.55 -19.90 -8.05
N LEU A 90 -23.91 -20.43 -7.01
CA LEU A 90 -23.34 -19.63 -5.94
C LEU A 90 -22.20 -18.75 -6.47
N ALA A 91 -21.29 -19.30 -7.28
CA ALA A 91 -20.23 -18.52 -7.91
C ALA A 91 -20.78 -17.36 -8.76
N ARG A 92 -21.79 -17.61 -9.61
CA ARG A 92 -22.42 -16.56 -10.44
C ARG A 92 -23.14 -15.49 -9.62
N SER A 93 -23.84 -15.89 -8.55
CA SER A 93 -24.55 -14.94 -7.67
C SER A 93 -23.64 -13.93 -6.97
N ARG A 94 -22.34 -14.18 -6.97
CA ARG A 94 -21.33 -13.36 -6.32
C ARG A 94 -20.58 -12.45 -7.29
N ILE A 95 -20.82 -12.52 -8.60
CA ILE A 95 -20.19 -11.62 -9.56
C ILE A 95 -20.45 -10.17 -9.15
N GLY A 96 -19.40 -9.37 -9.09
CA GLY A 96 -19.42 -8.00 -8.56
C GLY A 96 -19.05 -7.87 -7.09
N GLU A 97 -19.01 -8.96 -6.30
CA GLU A 97 -18.52 -8.91 -4.92
C GLU A 97 -17.08 -8.39 -4.86
N ASN A 98 -16.82 -7.44 -3.98
CA ASN A 98 -15.54 -6.76 -3.79
C ASN A 98 -15.01 -6.96 -2.35
N GLY A 99 -14.02 -6.16 -1.94
CA GLY A 99 -13.43 -6.24 -0.60
C GLY A 99 -12.40 -7.37 -0.47
N TYR A 100 -11.64 -7.62 -1.55
CA TYR A 100 -10.59 -8.64 -1.57
C TYR A 100 -9.55 -8.37 -0.47
N ASP A 101 -9.33 -9.37 0.37
CA ASP A 101 -8.30 -9.38 1.40
C ASP A 101 -7.46 -10.64 1.18
N ILE A 102 -6.19 -10.47 0.85
CA ILE A 102 -5.22 -11.56 0.61
C ILE A 102 -5.23 -12.58 1.75
N LEU A 103 -5.54 -12.16 2.98
CA LEU A 103 -5.51 -12.98 4.18
C LEU A 103 -6.87 -13.59 4.55
N HIS A 104 -8.00 -12.92 4.28
CA HIS A 104 -9.31 -13.33 4.81
C HIS A 104 -10.47 -13.33 3.80
N ASN A 105 -10.29 -12.76 2.61
CA ASN A 105 -11.31 -12.66 1.56
C ASN A 105 -10.66 -12.72 0.18
N ASN A 106 -9.95 -13.81 -0.12
CA ASN A 106 -9.20 -14.00 -1.35
C ASN A 106 -9.87 -15.01 -2.30
N CYS A 107 -9.22 -15.33 -3.42
CA CYS A 107 -9.71 -16.29 -4.41
C CYS A 107 -9.93 -17.71 -3.85
N GLU A 108 -9.09 -18.15 -2.91
CA GLU A 108 -9.25 -19.46 -2.27
C GLU A 108 -10.48 -19.50 -1.36
N HIS A 109 -10.72 -18.44 -0.59
CA HIS A 109 -11.92 -18.33 0.25
C HIS A 109 -13.19 -18.31 -0.59
N PHE A 110 -13.19 -17.54 -1.68
CA PHE A 110 -14.29 -17.53 -2.63
C PHE A 110 -14.59 -18.93 -3.17
N ALA A 111 -13.57 -19.62 -3.65
CA ALA A 111 -13.74 -20.95 -4.23
C ALA A 111 -14.20 -21.99 -3.19
N ASN A 112 -13.64 -21.99 -1.98
CA ASN A 112 -14.10 -22.86 -0.88
C ASN A 112 -15.54 -22.54 -0.45
N MET A 113 -15.93 -21.27 -0.40
CA MET A 113 -17.32 -20.87 -0.13
C MET A 113 -18.28 -21.41 -1.18
N CYS A 114 -17.91 -21.32 -2.46
CA CYS A 114 -18.74 -21.84 -3.55
C CYS A 114 -18.90 -23.36 -3.47
N VAL A 115 -17.85 -24.09 -3.09
CA VAL A 115 -17.81 -25.55 -3.12
C VAL A 115 -18.35 -26.20 -1.85
N PHE A 116 -18.10 -25.62 -0.67
CA PHE A 116 -18.40 -26.24 0.63
C PHE A 116 -19.31 -25.40 1.52
N GLY A 117 -19.62 -24.15 1.14
CA GLY A 117 -20.39 -23.23 1.97
C GLY A 117 -19.68 -22.80 3.26
N LYS A 118 -18.36 -22.99 3.34
CA LYS A 118 -17.51 -22.60 4.49
C LYS A 118 -16.27 -21.86 3.98
N LYS A 119 -15.86 -20.82 4.71
CA LYS A 119 -14.55 -20.18 4.51
C LYS A 119 -13.50 -21.08 5.18
N ILE A 120 -12.82 -21.92 4.40
CA ILE A 120 -11.68 -22.71 4.87
C ILE A 120 -10.46 -22.19 4.12
N CYS A 121 -9.38 -21.86 4.83
CA CYS A 121 -8.09 -21.48 4.24
C CYS A 121 -7.12 -22.65 4.37
N LEU A 122 -6.56 -23.11 3.25
CA LEU A 122 -5.40 -24.03 3.20
C LEU A 122 -4.18 -23.35 2.57
N GLN A 123 -4.26 -22.06 2.21
CA GLN A 123 -3.14 -21.29 1.66
C GLN A 123 -2.05 -21.18 2.74
N THR A 124 -0.99 -21.94 2.53
CA THR A 124 0.03 -22.30 3.51
C THR A 124 0.64 -21.07 4.21
N ASP A 125 0.83 -21.17 5.53
CA ASP A 125 1.48 -20.16 6.38
C ASP A 125 2.79 -19.61 5.80
N ARG A 126 3.50 -20.42 5.01
CA ARG A 126 4.79 -20.07 4.41
C ARG A 126 4.70 -19.01 3.30
N ILE A 127 3.63 -19.03 2.49
CA ILE A 127 3.41 -18.04 1.41
C ILE A 127 2.85 -16.74 2.00
N VAL A 128 1.91 -16.87 2.94
CA VAL A 128 1.40 -15.74 3.73
C VAL A 128 2.54 -15.07 4.50
N ALA A 129 3.43 -15.86 5.11
CA ALA A 129 4.65 -15.35 5.73
C ALA A 129 5.53 -14.64 4.71
N GLN A 130 5.82 -15.26 3.56
CA GLN A 130 6.67 -14.65 2.52
C GLN A 130 6.09 -13.33 1.97
N TRP A 131 4.77 -13.23 1.82
CA TRP A 131 4.10 -12.01 1.37
C TRP A 131 4.09 -10.93 2.47
N ARG A 132 3.94 -11.32 3.74
CA ARG A 132 4.08 -10.44 4.91
C ARG A 132 5.52 -9.99 5.16
N THR A 133 6.51 -10.80 4.79
CA THR A 133 7.95 -10.51 4.98
C THR A 133 8.60 -9.88 3.75
N ARG A 134 7.86 -9.64 2.65
CA ARG A 134 8.41 -8.92 1.50
C ARG A 134 8.85 -7.52 1.94
N PRO A 135 9.93 -6.95 1.37
CA PRO A 135 10.24 -5.55 1.57
C PRO A 135 9.05 -4.70 1.15
N ILE A 136 8.57 -3.86 2.06
CA ILE A 136 7.51 -2.88 1.79
C ILE A 136 8.15 -1.53 2.03
N LEU A 137 8.08 -0.66 1.02
CA LEU A 137 8.39 0.76 1.14
C LEU A 137 7.53 1.48 0.10
N ASP A 138 6.35 1.88 0.55
CA ASP A 138 5.37 2.54 -0.30
C ASP A 138 5.09 3.92 0.25
N VAL A 139 5.03 4.90 -0.64
CA VAL A 139 4.70 6.29 -0.31
C VAL A 139 3.47 6.69 -1.10
N TYR A 140 2.52 7.29 -0.41
CA TYR A 140 1.27 7.77 -0.97
C TYR A 140 1.18 9.28 -0.79
N LEU A 141 0.76 9.98 -1.84
CA LEU A 141 0.51 11.42 -1.85
C LEU A 141 -0.99 11.64 -2.08
N CYS A 142 -1.62 12.52 -1.30
CA CYS A 142 -3.03 12.88 -1.47
C CYS A 142 -3.19 14.39 -1.31
N PRO A 143 -3.91 15.08 -2.20
CA PRO A 143 -4.45 16.40 -1.89
C PRO A 143 -5.41 16.28 -0.70
N VAL A 144 -5.32 17.21 0.25
CA VAL A 144 -6.11 17.18 1.49
C VAL A 144 -7.60 17.09 1.18
N GLU A 145 -8.07 17.83 0.17
CA GLU A 145 -9.47 17.89 -0.24
C GLU A 145 -10.02 16.52 -0.70
N GLU A 146 -9.17 15.66 -1.29
CA GLU A 146 -9.59 14.34 -1.76
C GLU A 146 -9.73 13.32 -0.61
N CYS A 147 -9.03 13.53 0.50
CA CYS A 147 -8.99 12.60 1.63
C CYS A 147 -9.80 13.09 2.85
N ALA A 148 -10.08 14.39 2.98
CA ALA A 148 -10.57 14.99 4.23
C ALA A 148 -12.03 14.64 4.57
N ASP A 149 -12.87 14.37 3.56
CA ASP A 149 -14.31 14.11 3.74
C ASP A 149 -14.62 12.63 4.04
N GLY A 150 -13.64 11.75 3.86
CA GLY A 150 -13.78 10.33 4.18
C GLY A 150 -13.60 10.05 5.67
N ALA A 151 -14.61 9.45 6.31
CA ALA A 151 -14.45 8.93 7.67
C ALA A 151 -13.39 7.79 7.67
N SER A 152 -12.34 7.94 8.48
CA SER A 152 -11.38 6.86 8.73
C SER A 152 -11.86 5.96 9.88
N THR A 153 -11.40 4.70 9.95
CA THR A 153 -11.68 3.84 11.12
C THR A 153 -11.28 4.56 12.42
N PRO A 154 -12.20 4.72 13.39
CA PRO A 154 -11.90 5.42 14.64
C PRO A 154 -10.79 4.73 15.43
N VAL A 155 -9.81 5.51 15.86
CA VAL A 155 -8.79 5.08 16.84
C VAL A 155 -8.95 5.97 18.06
N GLU A 156 -9.42 5.43 19.19
CA GLU A 156 -9.83 6.23 20.36
C GLU A 156 -8.76 7.24 20.82
N LEU A 157 -7.49 6.83 20.88
CA LEU A 157 -6.39 7.71 21.27
C LEU A 157 -6.23 8.88 20.28
N ARG A 158 -6.45 8.61 18.99
CA ARG A 158 -6.38 9.60 17.92
C ARG A 158 -7.55 10.58 18.00
N GLU A 159 -8.76 10.08 18.23
CA GLU A 159 -9.98 10.89 18.37
C GLU A 159 -9.83 11.90 19.53
N LYS A 160 -9.33 11.42 20.68
CA LYS A 160 -8.99 12.31 21.80
C LYS A 160 -7.97 13.38 21.41
N HIS A 161 -6.99 13.04 20.59
CA HIS A 161 -5.97 13.99 20.13
C HIS A 161 -6.52 15.03 19.15
N ILE A 162 -7.35 14.65 18.15
CA ILE A 162 -7.93 15.62 17.20
C ILE A 162 -9.01 16.50 17.81
N SER A 163 -9.73 16.02 18.83
CA SER A 163 -10.80 16.80 19.49
C SER A 163 -10.34 18.14 20.06
N ARG A 164 -9.03 18.29 20.29
CA ARG A 164 -8.40 19.50 20.84
C ARG A 164 -7.95 20.50 19.76
N VAL A 165 -8.00 20.11 18.48
CA VAL A 165 -7.54 20.94 17.36
C VAL A 165 -8.65 21.91 17.00
N LYS A 166 -8.40 23.20 17.19
CA LYS A 166 -9.37 24.28 16.91
C LYS A 166 -9.27 24.82 15.49
N ASP A 167 -8.08 24.77 14.90
CA ASP A 167 -7.84 25.21 13.53
C ASP A 167 -8.50 24.24 12.55
N PRO A 168 -9.50 24.67 11.76
CA PRO A 168 -10.20 23.81 10.82
C PRO A 168 -9.30 23.24 9.73
N GLU A 169 -8.31 24.01 9.27
CA GLU A 169 -7.42 23.56 8.19
C GLU A 169 -6.45 22.49 8.70
N LEU A 170 -5.84 22.73 9.86
CA LEU A 170 -5.03 21.73 10.55
C LEU A 170 -5.83 20.46 10.87
N LEU A 171 -7.12 20.59 11.23
CA LEU A 171 -8.00 19.45 11.46
C LEU A 171 -8.24 18.65 10.17
N ARG A 172 -8.49 19.32 9.04
CA ARG A 172 -8.64 18.68 7.72
C ARG A 172 -7.40 17.90 7.33
N GLN A 173 -6.21 18.51 7.42
CA GLN A 173 -4.94 17.84 7.13
C GLN A 173 -4.71 16.61 8.03
N LYS A 174 -5.06 16.74 9.31
CA LYS A 174 -4.98 15.66 10.30
C LYS A 174 -5.94 14.49 10.02
N ARG A 175 -7.11 14.76 9.44
CA ARG A 175 -8.07 13.72 9.00
C ARG A 175 -7.59 13.07 7.71
N ALA A 176 -7.21 13.86 6.71
CA ALA A 176 -6.70 13.39 5.43
C ALA A 176 -5.50 12.45 5.60
N SER A 177 -4.52 12.83 6.43
CA SER A 177 -3.35 11.99 6.72
C SER A 177 -3.71 10.64 7.35
N TRP A 178 -4.71 10.60 8.23
CA TRP A 178 -5.15 9.33 8.85
C TRP A 178 -5.94 8.46 7.90
N LYS A 179 -6.77 9.07 7.04
CA LYS A 179 -7.48 8.36 6.00
C LYS A 179 -6.51 7.75 4.98
N LEU A 180 -5.48 8.51 4.60
CA LEU A 180 -4.43 8.02 3.71
C LEU A 180 -3.61 6.90 4.38
N LEU A 181 -3.36 6.98 5.69
CA LEU A 181 -2.71 5.90 6.44
C LEU A 181 -3.55 4.63 6.47
N GLU A 182 -4.85 4.73 6.72
CA GLU A 182 -5.77 3.59 6.66
C GLU A 182 -5.71 2.89 5.29
N TYR A 183 -5.77 3.69 4.22
CA TYR A 183 -5.65 3.17 2.85
C TYR A 183 -4.28 2.51 2.61
N ALA A 184 -3.19 3.18 2.98
CA ALA A 184 -1.83 2.67 2.79
C ALA A 184 -1.58 1.36 3.56
N MET A 185 -2.06 1.27 4.81
CA MET A 185 -1.95 0.05 5.62
C MET A 185 -2.69 -1.13 4.99
N MET A 186 -3.91 -0.88 4.50
CA MET A 186 -4.70 -1.92 3.84
C MET A 186 -4.04 -2.36 2.52
N ARG A 187 -3.70 -1.41 1.64
CA ARG A 187 -3.18 -1.71 0.30
C ARG A 187 -1.78 -2.35 0.34
N SER A 188 -0.86 -1.79 1.12
CA SER A 188 0.52 -2.24 1.12
C SER A 188 0.74 -3.49 1.98
N CYS A 189 0.05 -3.57 3.11
CA CYS A 189 0.33 -4.57 4.15
C CYS A 189 -0.85 -5.51 4.46
N GLY A 190 -2.04 -5.26 3.92
CA GLY A 190 -3.26 -6.00 4.28
C GLY A 190 -3.66 -5.82 5.74
N GLN A 191 -3.25 -4.70 6.37
CA GLN A 191 -3.50 -4.43 7.79
C GLN A 191 -4.66 -3.45 7.94
N LYS A 192 -5.63 -3.78 8.80
CA LYS A 192 -6.68 -2.85 9.20
C LYS A 192 -6.20 -1.97 10.34
N MET A 193 -6.68 -0.74 10.39
CA MET A 193 -6.45 0.16 11.52
C MET A 193 -6.96 -0.44 12.84
N SER A 194 -8.10 -1.14 12.82
CA SER A 194 -8.72 -1.80 13.99
C SER A 194 -7.84 -2.86 14.63
N ASP A 195 -6.95 -3.48 13.85
CA ASP A 195 -6.14 -4.60 14.30
C ASP A 195 -4.79 -4.12 14.86
N ALA A 196 -4.47 -2.84 14.70
CA ALA A 196 -3.22 -2.21 15.10
C ALA A 196 -3.35 -1.46 16.44
N ARG A 197 -2.35 -1.60 17.30
CA ARG A 197 -2.21 -0.80 18.52
C ARG A 197 -1.37 0.43 18.22
N PHE A 198 -2.00 1.60 18.24
CA PHE A 198 -1.33 2.88 18.02
C PHE A 198 -0.80 3.47 19.30
N ALA A 199 0.36 4.11 19.22
CA ALA A 199 0.97 4.87 20.31
C ALA A 199 1.48 6.22 19.81
N LEU A 200 1.56 7.18 20.73
CA LEU A 200 2.18 8.49 20.50
C LEU A 200 3.44 8.58 21.36
N SER A 201 4.59 8.79 20.73
CA SER A 201 5.86 8.95 21.45
C SER A 201 5.91 10.29 22.19
N SER A 202 6.83 10.42 23.15
CA SER A 202 7.10 11.69 23.84
C SER A 202 7.53 12.82 22.90
N GLY A 203 8.04 12.49 21.72
CA GLY A 203 8.37 13.45 20.65
C GLY A 203 7.21 13.77 19.71
N GLY A 204 6.00 13.26 19.98
CA GLY A 204 4.82 13.51 19.13
C GLY A 204 4.74 12.65 17.86
N LYS A 205 5.62 11.65 17.70
CA LYS A 205 5.59 10.70 16.58
C LYS A 205 4.60 9.58 16.85
N TRP A 206 3.70 9.34 15.90
CA TRP A 206 2.79 8.20 15.95
C TRP A 206 3.47 6.91 15.47
N THR A 207 3.17 5.80 16.13
CA THR A 207 3.66 4.46 15.78
C THR A 207 2.56 3.42 15.95
N CYS A 208 2.74 2.23 15.37
CA CYS A 208 1.88 1.08 15.64
C CYS A 208 2.68 -0.23 15.70
N ASP A 209 2.04 -1.32 16.14
CA ASP A 209 2.66 -2.64 16.29
C ASP A 209 2.69 -3.49 15.00
N LYS A 210 2.15 -2.98 13.89
CA LYS A 210 2.01 -3.75 12.64
C LYS A 210 3.03 -3.42 11.56
N LEU A 211 3.49 -2.17 11.50
CA LEU A 211 4.43 -1.67 10.51
C LEU A 211 5.04 -0.34 10.98
N SER A 212 6.11 0.08 10.31
CA SER A 212 6.64 1.43 10.46
C SER A 212 5.96 2.37 9.48
N PHE A 213 5.56 3.55 9.93
CA PHE A 213 5.00 4.57 9.05
C PHE A 213 5.52 5.97 9.41
N SER A 214 5.46 6.86 8.44
CA SER A 214 5.75 8.29 8.61
C SER A 214 4.73 9.12 7.86
N ILE A 215 4.39 10.27 8.42
CA ILE A 215 3.39 11.19 7.89
C ILE A 215 4.05 12.56 7.71
N ALA A 216 3.79 13.20 6.57
CA ALA A 216 4.16 14.59 6.31
C ALA A 216 3.00 15.33 5.65
N HIS A 217 3.02 16.65 5.73
CA HIS A 217 2.04 17.51 5.08
C HIS A 217 2.68 18.85 4.74
N THR A 218 2.25 19.44 3.64
CA THR A 218 2.64 20.78 3.17
C THR A 218 1.45 21.36 2.40
N ALA A 219 1.45 22.65 2.07
CA ALA A 219 0.36 23.42 1.44
C ALA A 219 -0.69 22.58 0.65
N GLY A 220 -1.76 22.12 1.32
CA GLY A 220 -2.87 21.37 0.69
C GLY A 220 -2.59 19.90 0.35
N TRP A 221 -1.45 19.34 0.74
CA TRP A 221 -1.03 17.96 0.46
C TRP A 221 -0.63 17.20 1.72
N VAL A 222 -0.87 15.89 1.70
CA VAL A 222 -0.39 14.94 2.71
C VAL A 222 0.38 13.81 2.05
N ALA A 223 1.43 13.34 2.74
CA ALA A 223 2.18 12.15 2.38
C ALA A 223 2.14 11.13 3.52
N VAL A 224 1.98 9.86 3.16
CA VAL A 224 2.13 8.73 4.08
C VAL A 224 3.10 7.71 3.50
N ALA A 225 4.16 7.41 4.23
CA ALA A 225 5.04 6.29 3.96
C ALA A 225 4.71 5.12 4.87
N VAL A 226 4.67 3.90 4.31
CA VAL A 226 4.51 2.64 5.05
C VAL A 226 5.62 1.67 4.68
N SER A 227 6.17 1.00 5.69
CA SER A 227 7.32 0.13 5.53
C SER A 227 7.37 -0.99 6.57
N ASN A 228 8.02 -2.10 6.22
CA ASN A 228 8.35 -3.17 7.17
C ASN A 228 9.64 -2.88 7.97
N GLU A 229 10.37 -1.83 7.62
CA GLU A 229 11.56 -1.29 8.29
C GLU A 229 11.32 0.18 8.70
N PRO A 230 12.13 0.76 9.61
CA PRO A 230 12.06 2.19 9.93
C PRO A 230 12.03 3.06 8.66
N VAL A 231 11.09 4.02 8.64
CA VAL A 231 10.88 4.92 7.49
C VAL A 231 10.54 6.31 7.98
N GLY A 232 11.06 7.30 7.27
CA GLY A 232 10.70 8.70 7.39
C GLY A 232 10.37 9.28 6.02
N VAL A 233 9.37 10.14 5.96
CA VAL A 233 8.99 10.87 4.74
C VAL A 233 8.82 12.33 5.07
N ASP A 234 9.25 13.18 4.14
CA ASP A 234 8.96 14.59 4.16
C ASP A 234 8.56 15.10 2.77
N ILE A 235 7.73 16.14 2.75
CA ILE A 235 7.27 16.79 1.51
C ILE A 235 7.25 18.30 1.68
N GLU A 236 7.54 19.02 0.60
CA GLU A 236 7.40 20.47 0.52
C GLU A 236 6.79 20.88 -0.82
N GLU A 237 5.96 21.91 -0.78
CA GLU A 237 5.43 22.53 -2.00
C GLU A 237 6.52 23.47 -2.57
N THR A 238 6.85 23.25 -3.85
CA THR A 238 8.08 23.81 -4.44
C THR A 238 8.07 25.33 -4.53
N ASP A 239 6.94 25.91 -4.88
CA ASP A 239 6.82 27.36 -5.09
C ASP A 239 6.80 28.09 -3.74
N ALA A 240 6.04 27.55 -2.78
CA ALA A 240 5.95 28.03 -1.40
C ALA A 240 7.30 27.98 -0.68
N PHE A 241 8.11 26.94 -0.92
CA PHE A 241 9.46 26.88 -0.37
C PHE A 241 10.39 27.91 -1.03
N SER A 242 10.31 28.04 -2.36
CA SER A 242 11.19 28.92 -3.14
C SER A 242 11.00 30.42 -2.84
N MET A 243 9.85 30.81 -2.28
CA MET A 243 9.61 32.19 -1.81
C MET A 243 10.37 32.58 -0.54
N ARG A 244 10.99 31.63 0.18
CA ARG A 244 11.69 31.88 1.45
C ARG A 244 13.10 32.45 1.19
N ASP A 245 13.57 33.32 2.07
CA ASP A 245 14.90 33.95 1.97
C ASP A 245 16.06 32.94 2.24
N PRO A 246 16.90 32.62 1.23
CA PRO A 246 18.01 31.67 1.39
C PRO A 246 19.03 32.09 2.45
N ALA A 247 19.24 33.40 2.66
CA ALA A 247 20.21 33.90 3.63
C ALA A 247 19.75 33.61 5.08
N GLN A 248 18.44 33.59 5.31
CA GLN A 248 17.86 33.21 6.59
C GLN A 248 17.80 31.68 6.75
N LEU A 249 17.45 30.96 5.68
CA LEU A 249 17.33 29.50 5.70
C LEU A 249 18.67 28.79 5.95
N THR A 250 19.74 29.23 5.30
CA THR A 250 21.06 28.58 5.35
C THR A 250 21.55 28.28 6.78
N PRO A 251 21.64 29.24 7.73
CA PRO A 251 22.08 28.95 9.10
C PRO A 251 21.08 28.14 9.93
N MET A 252 19.81 28.05 9.50
CA MET A 252 18.80 27.21 10.16
C MET A 252 18.87 25.76 9.70
N ILE A 253 19.14 25.54 8.41
CA ILE A 253 19.11 24.23 7.75
C ILE A 253 20.47 23.53 7.83
N CYS A 254 21.53 24.23 7.44
CA CYS A 254 22.82 23.65 7.16
C CYS A 254 23.65 23.44 8.44
N THR A 255 24.30 22.29 8.53
CA THR A 255 25.41 22.05 9.47
C THR A 255 26.59 22.95 9.13
N ASP A 256 27.54 23.12 10.05
CA ASP A 256 28.74 23.93 9.80
C ASP A 256 29.53 23.45 8.57
N ALA A 257 29.60 22.12 8.35
CA ALA A 257 30.25 21.52 7.19
C ALA A 257 29.50 21.81 5.88
N GLU A 258 28.17 21.69 5.88
CA GLU A 258 27.36 22.02 4.70
C GLU A 258 27.41 23.53 4.40
N GLN A 259 27.41 24.40 5.42
CA GLN A 259 27.59 25.85 5.21
C GLN A 259 28.94 26.17 4.57
N ALA A 260 30.01 25.51 5.01
CA ALA A 260 31.33 25.66 4.42
C ALA A 260 31.40 25.20 2.95
N ALA A 261 30.53 24.26 2.55
CA ALA A 261 30.38 23.84 1.16
C ALA A 261 29.61 24.85 0.29
N ASN A 262 29.05 25.90 0.90
CA ASN A 262 28.34 27.00 0.24
C ASN A 262 27.26 26.51 -0.75
N PRO A 263 26.20 25.84 -0.27
CA PRO A 263 25.19 25.23 -1.11
C PRO A 263 24.44 26.31 -1.90
N ALA A 264 24.03 25.98 -3.12
CA ALA A 264 23.18 26.87 -3.88
C ALA A 264 21.80 27.00 -3.21
N PRO A 265 21.09 28.13 -3.36
CA PRO A 265 19.75 28.30 -2.78
C PRO A 265 18.78 27.16 -3.07
N GLU A 266 18.82 26.62 -4.29
CA GLU A 266 18.02 25.48 -4.74
C GLU A 266 18.30 24.17 -3.98
N ASP A 267 19.50 24.01 -3.40
CA ASP A 267 19.85 22.84 -2.59
C ASP A 267 19.24 22.88 -1.18
N LEU A 268 18.83 24.05 -0.69
CA LEU A 268 18.33 24.21 0.67
C LEU A 268 17.05 23.39 0.91
N MET A 269 16.17 23.30 -0.09
CA MET A 269 14.97 22.46 -0.04
C MET A 269 15.33 20.99 0.06
N ARG A 270 16.28 20.53 -0.75
CA ARG A 270 16.78 19.15 -0.73
C ARG A 270 17.38 18.81 0.63
N LEU A 271 18.23 19.69 1.19
CA LEU A 271 18.83 19.52 2.51
C LEU A 271 17.76 19.45 3.61
N TRP A 272 16.77 20.35 3.58
CA TRP A 272 15.64 20.33 4.50
C TRP A 272 14.90 19.00 4.47
N LEU A 273 14.41 18.61 3.28
CA LEU A 273 13.62 17.40 3.07
C LEU A 273 14.40 16.16 3.52
N CYS A 274 15.67 16.03 3.13
CA CYS A 274 16.51 14.91 3.55
C CYS A 274 16.58 14.84 5.08
N LYS A 275 16.96 15.94 5.74
CA LYS A 275 17.15 15.97 7.20
C LYS A 275 15.86 15.73 7.97
N GLU A 276 14.74 16.27 7.52
CA GLU A 276 13.44 16.06 8.16
C GLU A 276 12.98 14.61 7.98
N SER A 277 13.18 14.01 6.80
CA SER A 277 12.89 12.60 6.58
C SER A 277 13.77 11.69 7.45
N ILE A 278 15.07 12.00 7.61
CA ILE A 278 16.00 11.27 8.50
C ILE A 278 15.54 11.36 9.96
N PHE A 279 15.21 12.58 10.41
CA PHE A 279 14.67 12.79 11.76
C PHE A 279 13.37 12.02 11.97
N LYS A 280 12.46 12.03 11.00
CA LYS A 280 11.21 11.28 11.05
C LYS A 280 11.44 9.77 11.01
N CYS A 281 12.52 9.27 10.40
CA CYS A 281 12.84 7.85 10.36
C CYS A 281 13.20 7.29 11.75
N GLY A 282 14.17 7.91 12.42
CA GLY A 282 14.72 7.38 13.69
C GLY A 282 15.10 8.42 14.76
N GLY A 283 14.91 9.71 14.48
CA GLY A 283 15.28 10.80 15.38
C GLY A 283 14.54 10.79 16.72
N LYS A 284 15.22 11.28 17.76
CA LYS A 284 14.66 11.49 19.11
C LYS A 284 14.70 12.96 19.48
N GLY A 285 13.74 13.39 20.31
CA GLY A 285 13.70 14.76 20.82
C GLY A 285 13.09 15.74 19.83
N LYS A 286 13.69 16.93 19.70
CA LYS A 286 13.22 18.00 18.81
C LYS A 286 13.99 17.97 17.49
N PHE A 287 13.30 18.26 16.40
CA PHE A 287 13.95 18.44 15.10
C PHE A 287 14.81 19.71 15.11
N VAL A 288 16.10 19.54 14.84
CA VAL A 288 17.08 20.63 14.75
C VAL A 288 17.93 20.39 13.50
N PRO A 289 17.53 20.91 12.32
CA PRO A 289 18.13 20.56 11.03
C PRO A 289 19.65 20.74 10.98
N LYS A 290 20.17 21.86 11.50
CA LYS A 290 21.61 22.15 11.56
C LYS A 290 22.46 21.18 12.40
N ARG A 291 21.84 20.22 13.09
CA ARG A 291 22.53 19.15 13.84
C ARG A 291 22.49 17.79 13.13
N ILE A 292 21.83 17.71 11.98
CA ILE A 292 21.62 16.47 11.24
C ILE A 292 22.32 16.66 9.88
N PRO A 293 23.42 15.93 9.60
CA PRO A 293 23.99 15.89 8.26
C PRO A 293 23.02 15.26 7.27
N ALA A 294 22.83 15.85 6.08
CA ALA A 294 21.86 15.36 5.10
C ALA A 294 22.22 13.99 4.49
N ASP A 295 23.46 13.53 4.68
CA ASP A 295 24.01 12.24 4.25
C ASP A 295 24.15 11.22 5.39
N SER A 296 23.68 11.55 6.60
CA SER A 296 23.83 10.69 7.78
C SER A 296 23.08 9.36 7.70
N GLU A 297 22.05 9.28 6.85
CA GLU A 297 21.26 8.08 6.59
C GLU A 297 20.88 7.99 5.10
N PRO A 298 20.72 6.78 4.55
CA PRO A 298 20.24 6.60 3.18
C PRO A 298 18.91 7.29 2.95
N THR A 299 18.86 8.13 1.90
CA THR A 299 17.69 8.94 1.55
C THR A 299 17.51 9.02 0.04
N VAL A 300 16.28 8.88 -0.45
CA VAL A 300 15.91 9.26 -1.82
C VAL A 300 15.20 10.61 -1.77
N CYS A 301 15.66 11.58 -2.55
CA CYS A 301 15.03 12.89 -2.67
C CYS A 301 14.62 13.15 -4.12
N LEU A 302 13.37 13.54 -4.30
CA LEU A 302 12.77 13.94 -5.58
C LEU A 302 12.53 15.45 -5.51
N SER A 303 13.30 16.23 -6.25
CA SER A 303 13.15 17.69 -6.28
C SER A 303 11.86 18.15 -6.98
N ALA A 304 11.23 17.27 -7.75
CA ALA A 304 9.90 17.46 -8.32
C ALA A 304 9.22 16.10 -8.51
N VAL A 305 7.99 15.98 -8.03
CA VAL A 305 7.17 14.78 -8.18
C VAL A 305 6.22 14.97 -9.36
N SER A 306 6.34 14.11 -10.36
CA SER A 306 5.57 14.20 -11.61
C SER A 306 4.06 14.37 -11.37
N GLY A 307 3.47 15.38 -12.03
CA GLY A 307 2.04 15.68 -11.93
C GLY A 307 1.61 16.36 -10.62
N THR A 308 2.55 16.83 -9.81
CA THR A 308 2.29 17.54 -8.54
C THR A 308 3.29 18.69 -8.34
N PRO A 309 2.96 19.72 -7.54
CA PRO A 309 3.89 20.80 -7.22
C PRO A 309 4.78 20.47 -6.00
N LEU A 310 5.11 19.19 -5.82
CA LEU A 310 5.76 18.71 -4.61
C LEU A 310 7.21 18.29 -4.86
N ALA A 311 8.07 18.58 -3.90
CA ALA A 311 9.31 17.87 -3.66
C ALA A 311 9.11 16.89 -2.48
N LEU A 312 9.86 15.79 -2.48
CA LEU A 312 9.68 14.70 -1.51
C LEU A 312 11.02 14.05 -1.16
N ALA A 313 11.25 13.76 0.12
CA ALA A 313 12.33 12.89 0.56
C ALA A 313 11.83 11.70 1.38
N VAL A 314 12.50 10.56 1.21
CA VAL A 314 12.23 9.32 1.94
C VAL A 314 13.55 8.79 2.50
N ALA A 315 13.65 8.73 3.82
CA ALA A 315 14.75 8.10 4.52
C ALA A 315 14.34 6.73 5.05
N GLY A 316 15.25 5.77 5.00
CA GLY A 316 15.03 4.43 5.53
C GLY A 316 15.77 3.35 4.76
N LYS A 317 15.43 2.10 5.06
CA LYS A 317 16.01 0.95 4.36
C LYS A 317 15.19 0.59 3.12
N ASN A 318 15.76 -0.23 2.24
CA ASN A 318 15.10 -0.76 1.04
C ASN A 318 14.64 0.32 0.04
N LEU A 319 15.35 1.46 -0.03
CA LEU A 319 15.04 2.56 -0.96
C LEU A 319 14.97 2.13 -2.43
N SER A 320 15.74 1.10 -2.83
CA SER A 320 15.66 0.51 -4.16
C SER A 320 14.31 -0.14 -4.48
N LYS A 321 13.49 -0.40 -3.46
CA LYS A 321 12.12 -0.95 -3.55
C LYS A 321 11.05 0.12 -3.36
N LEU A 322 11.43 1.39 -3.23
CA LEU A 322 10.48 2.50 -3.11
C LEU A 322 9.50 2.52 -4.27
N ARG A 323 8.21 2.53 -3.93
CA ARG A 323 7.08 2.72 -4.83
C ARG A 323 6.32 3.97 -4.40
N LEU A 324 6.04 4.85 -5.35
CA LEU A 324 5.34 6.11 -5.12
C LEU A 324 3.97 6.05 -5.80
N TYR A 325 2.95 6.54 -5.10
CA TYR A 325 1.57 6.53 -5.55
C TYR A 325 0.92 7.89 -5.31
N ARG A 326 0.08 8.32 -6.25
CA ARG A 326 -0.92 9.36 -6.03
C ARG A 326 -2.22 8.69 -5.62
N TYR A 327 -2.78 9.07 -4.49
CA TYR A 327 -4.11 8.67 -4.08
C TYR A 327 -5.14 9.60 -4.71
N GLU A 328 -6.21 9.00 -5.22
CA GLU A 328 -7.38 9.65 -5.78
C GLU A 328 -8.64 8.99 -5.21
N ALA A 329 -9.59 9.77 -4.69
CA ALA A 329 -10.76 9.20 -4.01
C ALA A 329 -11.66 8.36 -4.94
N SER A 330 -11.70 8.71 -6.23
CA SER A 330 -12.55 8.08 -7.25
C SER A 330 -11.95 6.81 -7.87
N SER A 331 -10.62 6.77 -8.02
CA SER A 331 -9.89 5.71 -8.74
C SER A 331 -9.01 4.87 -7.83
N GLY A 332 -8.64 5.34 -6.64
CA GLY A 332 -7.81 4.62 -5.69
C GLY A 332 -6.38 5.16 -5.66
N ALA A 333 -5.40 4.40 -6.16
CA ALA A 333 -4.00 4.83 -6.08
C ALA A 333 -3.25 4.52 -7.36
N THR A 334 -2.97 5.60 -8.10
CA THR A 334 -2.27 5.62 -9.37
C THR A 334 -0.76 5.60 -9.11
N PRO A 335 0.00 4.64 -9.66
CA PRO A 335 1.45 4.64 -9.55
C PRO A 335 2.06 5.90 -10.18
N ILE A 336 3.02 6.52 -9.50
CA ILE A 336 3.86 7.57 -10.08
C ILE A 336 5.15 6.91 -10.58
N GLU A 337 5.41 7.03 -11.89
CA GLU A 337 6.67 6.56 -12.45
C GLU A 337 7.84 7.40 -11.93
N LEU A 338 8.82 6.71 -11.35
CA LEU A 338 10.08 7.30 -10.90
C LEU A 338 11.10 7.11 -12.02
N LYS A 339 11.64 8.20 -12.57
CA LYS A 339 12.60 8.14 -13.68
C LYS A 339 13.91 7.51 -13.21
N ALA A 340 14.59 6.79 -14.10
CA ALA A 340 15.94 6.30 -13.84
C ALA A 340 16.89 7.49 -13.63
N GLY A 341 17.49 7.61 -12.44
CA GLY A 341 18.30 8.76 -12.02
C GLY A 341 17.73 9.53 -10.82
N GLU A 342 16.41 9.51 -10.63
CA GLU A 342 15.72 10.02 -9.42
C GLU A 342 15.84 9.04 -8.25
N LYS A 343 16.03 7.76 -8.58
CA LYS A 343 16.52 6.72 -7.68
C LYS A 343 18.03 6.62 -7.87
N SER A 344 18.85 7.38 -7.16
CA SER A 344 20.30 7.18 -7.27
C SER A 344 21.02 7.18 -5.92
N LYS A 345 21.67 6.03 -5.74
CA LYS A 345 22.77 5.58 -4.85
C LYS A 345 22.66 5.80 -3.34
#